data_AF-A0A955CT10-F1
#
_entry.id   AF-A0A955CT10-F1
#
_cell.length_a   1.000
_cell.length_b   1.000
_cell.length_c   1.000
_cell.angle_alpha   90.00
_cell.angle_beta   90.00
_cell.angle_gamma   90.00
#
_symmetry.space_group_name_H-M   'P 1'
#
loop_
_entity.id
_entity.type
_entity.pdbx_description
1 polymer ?
#
loop_
_entity_poly.entity_id
_entity_poly.type
_entity_poly.pdbx_seq_one_letter_code
_entity_poly.pdbx_strand_id
1 'polypeptide(L)'
;MPQGGTSTYPTLAQQSVLTIGTFDGVHLGHVELLKVAKAKADRTGSKTGQTVRTVALAFDPHPGATLAPGNEPARLTTFQHRSSLLRKAGADEVVQLKPTPALLSLTPVEFVHRILLPYNPVYIVEGSDFHFGKGRAGNVDVLKDLGMSQPPSSQFDVEVVPPVPTVLNDHTIVRASSTIARWLLTNGRVDDAARVLGRWHEVEGIVEKGDQRGRTIGFPTANITTTCMVPADGVYAAIAQIPQPGQTALDDANQRFVAAAVSIGHKPTFGNSSFAVEAHILDDRNQHGTSQIIAALPPYGWNMRLRFVAWVREQIRYDSLDPLLEQMQRDCTNIQQTLDAHAHIASV
;
A
#
# COMPACT_ATOMS: atom_id res chain seq x y z
N MET A 1 0.45 37.65 -11.51
CA MET A 1 -0.30 36.53 -12.14
C MET A 1 0.66 35.36 -12.31
N PRO A 2 0.45 34.22 -11.62
CA PRO A 2 1.09 32.96 -11.95
C PRO A 2 0.13 32.06 -12.76
N GLN A 3 0.67 31.39 -13.76
CA GLN A 3 -0.05 30.59 -14.74
C GLN A 3 -0.44 29.19 -14.22
N GLY A 4 -1.71 28.84 -14.40
CA GLY A 4 -2.14 27.68 -15.19
C GLY A 4 -1.66 26.28 -14.77
N GLY A 5 -2.05 25.80 -13.59
CA GLY A 5 -2.26 24.38 -13.37
C GLY A 5 -3.73 24.06 -13.62
N THR A 6 -4.05 23.24 -14.62
CA THR A 6 -5.42 22.78 -14.89
C THR A 6 -5.91 21.91 -13.74
N SER A 7 -6.52 22.53 -12.73
CA SER A 7 -7.35 21.84 -11.75
C SER A 7 -8.61 21.39 -12.47
N THR A 8 -8.63 20.16 -12.95
CA THR A 8 -9.84 19.52 -13.47
C THR A 8 -10.72 19.16 -12.29
N TYR A 9 -11.36 20.17 -11.68
CA TYR A 9 -12.53 19.89 -10.86
C TYR A 9 -13.55 19.23 -11.78
N PRO A 10 -14.11 18.05 -11.41
CA PRO A 10 -15.21 17.49 -12.17
C PRO A 10 -16.33 18.52 -12.25
N THR A 11 -17.08 18.50 -13.36
CA THR A 11 -18.24 19.38 -13.56
C THR A 11 -19.12 19.36 -12.30
N LEU A 12 -19.33 20.53 -11.69
CA LEU A 12 -20.06 20.77 -10.43
C LEU A 12 -21.47 20.14 -10.37
N ALA A 13 -21.97 19.60 -11.47
CA ALA A 13 -23.29 19.00 -11.58
C ALA A 13 -23.41 17.62 -10.91
N GLN A 14 -22.33 16.84 -10.76
CA GLN A 14 -22.44 15.46 -10.29
C GLN A 14 -22.15 15.33 -8.78
N GLN A 15 -23.17 14.90 -8.02
CA GLN A 15 -23.07 14.64 -6.58
C GLN A 15 -22.03 13.55 -6.27
N SER A 16 -21.43 13.64 -5.08
CA SER A 16 -20.45 12.66 -4.61
C SER A 16 -20.65 12.23 -3.15
N VAL A 17 -20.10 11.07 -2.82
CA VAL A 17 -19.80 10.67 -1.45
C VAL A 17 -18.29 10.71 -1.28
N LEU A 18 -17.81 11.47 -0.30
CA LEU A 18 -16.39 11.66 -0.06
C LEU A 18 -15.88 10.79 1.08
N THR A 19 -14.60 10.43 0.99
CA THR A 19 -13.78 10.00 2.13
C THR A 19 -12.39 10.59 1.98
N ILE A 20 -11.77 11.01 3.08
CA ILE A 20 -10.56 11.82 3.12
C ILE A 20 -9.54 11.19 4.06
N GLY A 21 -8.30 11.08 3.61
CA GLY A 21 -7.26 10.52 4.48
C GLY A 21 -5.93 10.33 3.80
N THR A 22 -4.98 9.76 4.53
CA THR A 22 -3.71 9.32 3.94
C THR A 22 -3.87 7.99 3.20
N PHE A 23 -4.82 7.16 3.64
CA PHE A 23 -5.12 5.83 3.09
C PHE A 23 -3.90 4.89 2.98
N ASP A 24 -2.80 5.16 3.70
CA ASP A 24 -1.54 4.46 3.49
C ASP A 24 -1.68 2.97 3.84
N GLY A 25 -1.33 2.11 2.89
CA GLY A 25 -1.53 0.68 2.99
C GLY A 25 -2.97 0.18 2.77
N VAL A 26 -4.00 1.04 2.65
CA VAL A 26 -5.41 0.63 2.40
C VAL A 26 -5.81 -0.60 3.23
N HIS A 27 -5.67 -0.51 4.55
CA HIS A 27 -6.02 -1.60 5.47
C HIS A 27 -7.53 -1.82 5.55
N LEU A 28 -7.97 -2.86 6.27
CA LEU A 28 -9.40 -3.21 6.39
C LEU A 28 -10.29 -2.05 6.86
N GLY A 29 -9.80 -1.20 7.77
CA GLY A 29 -10.50 0.05 8.13
C GLY A 29 -10.77 0.99 6.94
N HIS A 30 -9.80 1.19 6.04
CA HIS A 30 -10.01 1.99 4.82
C HIS A 30 -10.96 1.29 3.84
N VAL A 31 -10.83 -0.04 3.70
CA VAL A 31 -11.75 -0.83 2.88
C VAL A 31 -13.18 -0.67 3.36
N GLU A 32 -13.41 -0.67 4.66
CA GLU A 32 -14.74 -0.48 5.24
C GLU A 32 -15.29 0.94 4.99
N LEU A 33 -14.47 1.99 5.14
CA LEU A 33 -14.86 3.36 4.77
C LEU A 33 -15.36 3.43 3.32
N LEU A 34 -14.63 2.81 2.38
CA LEU A 34 -14.99 2.83 0.97
C LEU A 34 -16.24 1.98 0.68
N LYS A 35 -16.42 0.84 1.34
CA LYS A 35 -17.65 0.04 1.23
C LYS A 35 -18.88 0.83 1.67
N VAL A 36 -18.80 1.51 2.82
CA VAL A 36 -19.89 2.35 3.32
C VAL A 36 -20.15 3.53 2.38
N ALA A 37 -19.10 4.18 1.90
CA ALA A 37 -19.21 5.29 0.95
C ALA A 37 -19.87 4.86 -0.37
N LYS A 38 -19.46 3.72 -0.92
CA LYS A 38 -20.06 3.14 -2.13
C LYS A 38 -21.53 2.81 -1.93
N ALA A 39 -21.89 2.16 -0.81
CA ALA A 39 -23.28 1.85 -0.49
C ALA A 39 -24.15 3.12 -0.35
N LYS A 40 -23.62 4.19 0.24
CA LYS A 40 -24.31 5.50 0.34
C LYS A 40 -24.48 6.14 -1.04
N ALA A 41 -23.46 6.08 -1.88
CA ALA A 41 -23.53 6.61 -3.24
C ALA A 41 -24.60 5.87 -4.07
N ASP A 42 -24.58 4.54 -4.07
CA ASP A 42 -25.53 3.71 -4.82
C ASP A 42 -26.97 3.90 -4.33
N ARG A 43 -27.18 4.00 -3.01
CA ARG A 43 -28.51 4.27 -2.43
C ARG A 43 -29.00 5.67 -2.80
N THR A 44 -28.13 6.68 -2.78
CA THR A 44 -28.51 8.04 -3.13
C THR A 44 -28.85 8.13 -4.61
N GLY A 45 -28.00 7.57 -5.48
CA GLY A 45 -28.25 7.58 -6.91
C GLY A 45 -29.52 6.84 -7.31
N SER A 46 -29.82 5.73 -6.64
CA SER A 46 -31.09 5.00 -6.82
C SER A 46 -32.32 5.84 -6.44
N LYS A 47 -32.22 6.71 -5.44
CA LYS A 47 -33.33 7.59 -5.01
C LYS A 47 -33.51 8.80 -5.93
N THR A 48 -32.42 9.36 -6.44
CA THR A 48 -32.45 10.59 -7.25
C THR A 48 -32.53 10.32 -8.74
N GLY A 49 -32.28 9.09 -9.19
CA GLY A 49 -32.15 8.74 -10.60
C GLY A 49 -30.86 9.29 -11.25
N GLN A 50 -29.88 9.72 -10.43
CA GLN A 50 -28.63 10.30 -10.90
C GLN A 50 -27.44 9.46 -10.45
N THR A 51 -26.37 9.45 -11.23
CA THR A 51 -25.13 8.78 -10.80
C THR A 51 -24.43 9.61 -9.72
N VAL A 52 -24.22 9.02 -8.53
CA VAL A 52 -23.43 9.61 -7.44
C VAL A 52 -22.09 8.89 -7.37
N ARG A 53 -20.98 9.63 -7.38
CA ARG A 53 -19.62 9.06 -7.37
C ARG A 53 -19.10 8.86 -5.97
N THR A 54 -18.32 7.81 -5.76
CA THR A 54 -17.50 7.61 -4.56
C THR A 54 -16.11 8.16 -4.81
N VAL A 55 -15.70 9.20 -4.08
CA VAL A 55 -14.43 9.90 -4.30
C VAL A 55 -13.55 9.81 -3.05
N ALA A 56 -12.36 9.24 -3.20
CA ALA A 56 -11.35 9.22 -2.15
C ALA A 56 -10.35 10.37 -2.34
N LEU A 57 -10.32 11.32 -1.40
CA LEU A 57 -9.34 12.40 -1.36
C LEU A 57 -8.13 11.95 -0.54
N ALA A 58 -7.07 11.56 -1.22
CA ALA A 58 -5.92 10.91 -0.62
C ALA A 58 -4.69 11.83 -0.57
N PHE A 59 -4.16 12.10 0.63
CA PHE A 59 -2.93 12.87 0.78
C PHE A 59 -1.71 12.11 0.25
N ASP A 60 -0.93 12.73 -0.64
CA ASP A 60 0.39 12.22 -1.04
C ASP A 60 1.35 13.36 -1.44
N PRO A 61 2.56 13.46 -0.82
CA PRO A 61 3.10 12.58 0.22
C PRO A 61 2.32 12.64 1.55
N HIS A 62 2.72 11.86 2.54
CA HIS A 62 2.12 11.93 3.87
C HIS A 62 2.19 13.39 4.40
N PRO A 63 1.13 13.97 5.00
CA PRO A 63 1.15 15.35 5.48
C PRO A 63 2.31 15.65 6.44
N GLY A 64 2.70 14.65 7.24
CA GLY A 64 3.89 14.69 8.09
C GLY A 64 5.19 15.02 7.34
N ALA A 65 5.33 14.65 6.07
CA ALA A 65 6.52 14.97 5.28
C ALA A 65 6.65 16.47 5.00
N THR A 66 5.56 17.24 5.10
CA THR A 66 5.59 18.72 5.01
C THR A 66 5.65 19.37 6.39
N LEU A 67 4.99 18.79 7.40
CA LEU A 67 4.95 19.34 8.76
C LEU A 67 6.23 19.09 9.56
N ALA A 68 6.86 17.93 9.34
CA ALA A 68 8.07 17.49 10.01
C ALA A 68 8.89 16.62 9.03
N PRO A 69 9.53 17.22 8.02
CA PRO A 69 10.32 16.49 7.03
C PRO A 69 11.36 15.58 7.68
N GLY A 70 11.41 14.30 7.28
CA GLY A 70 12.32 13.29 7.81
C GLY A 70 11.77 12.51 9.01
N ASN A 71 10.61 12.90 9.55
CA ASN A 71 9.93 12.18 10.64
C ASN A 71 8.56 11.63 10.22
N GLU A 72 8.29 11.58 8.91
CA GLU A 72 7.10 10.94 8.40
C GLU A 72 7.14 9.41 8.58
N PRO A 73 5.97 8.76 8.81
CA PRO A 73 5.91 7.31 8.85
C PRO A 73 6.39 6.68 7.54
N ALA A 74 7.11 5.57 7.64
CA ALA A 74 7.53 4.79 6.48
C ALA A 74 6.32 4.41 5.61
N ARG A 75 6.44 4.61 4.30
CA ARG A 75 5.35 4.43 3.34
C ARG A 75 5.00 2.95 3.21
N LEU A 76 3.73 2.57 3.42
CA LEU A 76 3.27 1.20 3.17
C LEU A 76 3.11 0.92 1.67
N THR A 77 2.61 1.89 0.90
CA THR A 77 2.38 1.72 -0.54
C THR A 77 2.72 2.98 -1.34
N THR A 78 3.16 2.79 -2.60
CA THR A 78 3.26 3.91 -3.55
C THR A 78 1.88 4.53 -3.79
N PHE A 79 1.81 5.80 -4.20
CA PHE A 79 0.53 6.43 -4.49
C PHE A 79 -0.23 5.72 -5.61
N GLN A 80 0.48 5.30 -6.67
CA GLN A 80 -0.11 4.57 -7.78
C GLN A 80 -0.75 3.25 -7.32
N HIS A 81 -0.04 2.48 -6.50
CA HIS A 81 -0.56 1.24 -5.95
C HIS A 81 -1.72 1.49 -4.97
N ARG A 82 -1.59 2.48 -4.07
CA ARG A 82 -2.68 2.93 -3.18
C ARG A 82 -3.93 3.32 -3.96
N SER A 83 -3.78 4.03 -5.08
CA SER A 83 -4.89 4.43 -5.94
C SER A 83 -5.58 3.22 -6.57
N SER A 84 -4.83 2.20 -7.01
CA SER A 84 -5.39 0.93 -7.50
C SER A 84 -6.19 0.21 -6.41
N LEU A 85 -5.64 0.11 -5.20
CA LEU A 85 -6.31 -0.51 -4.05
C LEU A 85 -7.60 0.21 -3.63
N LEU A 86 -7.58 1.55 -3.59
CA LEU A 86 -8.77 2.34 -3.27
C LEU A 86 -9.89 2.15 -4.30
N ARG A 87 -9.54 2.06 -5.60
CA ARG A 87 -10.51 1.73 -6.65
C ARG A 87 -11.09 0.33 -6.47
N LYS A 88 -10.23 -0.67 -6.21
CA LYS A 88 -10.68 -2.03 -5.90
C LYS A 88 -11.61 -2.08 -4.67
N ALA A 89 -11.40 -1.20 -3.70
CA ALA A 89 -12.24 -1.10 -2.50
C ALA A 89 -13.58 -0.36 -2.73
N GLY A 90 -13.80 0.26 -3.89
CA GLY A 90 -15.07 0.89 -4.25
C GLY A 90 -15.01 2.37 -4.62
N ALA A 91 -13.82 2.99 -4.68
CA ALA A 91 -13.69 4.36 -5.17
C ALA A 91 -13.88 4.42 -6.70
N ASP A 92 -14.79 5.27 -7.16
CA ASP A 92 -14.91 5.60 -8.59
C ASP A 92 -13.78 6.57 -9.01
N GLU A 93 -13.37 7.45 -8.10
CA GLU A 93 -12.31 8.43 -8.31
C GLU A 93 -11.37 8.48 -7.08
N VAL A 94 -10.07 8.60 -7.33
CA VAL A 94 -9.05 8.83 -6.30
C VAL A 94 -8.29 10.09 -6.65
N VAL A 95 -8.38 11.10 -5.80
CA VAL A 95 -7.74 12.39 -6.00
C VAL A 95 -6.51 12.49 -5.10
N GLN A 96 -5.39 12.90 -5.69
CA GLN A 96 -4.20 13.21 -4.93
C GLN A 96 -4.30 14.62 -4.31
N LEU A 97 -4.34 14.70 -2.99
CA LEU A 97 -4.17 15.96 -2.26
C LEU A 97 -2.69 16.17 -1.94
N LYS A 98 -2.07 17.18 -2.56
CA LYS A 98 -0.69 17.58 -2.22
C LYS A 98 -0.72 18.40 -0.93
N PRO A 99 -0.06 17.97 0.16
CA PRO A 99 -0.11 18.63 1.47
C PRO A 99 0.76 19.90 1.51
N THR A 100 0.49 20.88 0.65
CA THR A 100 1.25 22.15 0.63
C THR A 100 1.06 22.93 1.94
N PRO A 101 2.01 23.80 2.34
CA PRO A 101 1.83 24.66 3.51
C PRO A 101 0.53 25.47 3.47
N ALA A 102 0.13 25.95 2.28
CA ALA A 102 -1.12 26.66 2.09
C ALA A 102 -2.34 25.78 2.42
N LEU A 103 -2.39 24.53 1.95
CA LEU A 103 -3.47 23.59 2.26
C LEU A 103 -3.47 23.22 3.76
N LEU A 104 -2.31 22.93 4.34
CA LEU A 104 -2.20 22.54 5.75
C LEU A 104 -2.49 23.67 6.73
N SER A 105 -2.45 24.93 6.25
CA SER A 105 -2.79 26.12 7.03
C SER A 105 -4.28 26.45 7.07
N LEU A 106 -5.12 25.77 6.26
CA LEU A 106 -6.55 26.03 6.19
C LEU A 106 -7.23 25.70 7.51
N THR A 107 -8.06 26.61 8.02
CA THR A 107 -9.00 26.33 9.11
C THR A 107 -10.00 25.23 8.70
N PRO A 108 -10.71 24.58 9.65
CA PRO A 108 -11.75 23.61 9.32
C PRO A 108 -12.79 24.15 8.32
N VAL A 109 -13.24 25.39 8.51
CA VAL A 109 -14.21 26.05 7.61
C VAL A 109 -13.64 26.20 6.21
N GLU A 110 -12.43 26.75 6.08
CA GLU A 110 -11.77 26.94 4.79
C GLU A 110 -11.48 25.60 4.09
N PHE A 111 -11.14 24.55 4.85
CA PHE A 111 -10.92 23.22 4.29
C PHE A 111 -12.20 22.67 3.67
N VAL A 112 -13.34 22.75 4.37
CA VAL A 112 -14.64 22.33 3.83
C VAL A 112 -14.96 23.12 2.56
N HIS A 113 -14.87 24.45 2.61
CA HIS A 113 -15.26 25.31 1.48
C HIS A 113 -14.35 25.20 0.27
N ARG A 114 -13.04 25.10 0.48
CA ARG A 114 -12.05 25.13 -0.61
C ARG A 114 -11.67 23.77 -1.14
N ILE A 115 -11.80 22.72 -0.32
CA ILE A 115 -11.37 21.37 -0.68
C ILE A 115 -12.57 20.44 -0.88
N LEU A 116 -13.57 20.46 0.01
CA LEU A 116 -14.65 19.45 -0.03
C LEU A 116 -15.84 19.86 -0.90
N LEU A 117 -16.38 21.06 -0.71
CA LEU A 117 -17.55 21.54 -1.46
C LEU A 117 -17.38 21.56 -2.99
N PRO A 118 -16.18 21.79 -3.57
CA PRO A 118 -15.98 21.68 -5.02
C PRO A 118 -16.32 20.30 -5.60
N TYR A 119 -16.38 19.25 -4.79
CA TYR A 119 -16.79 17.91 -5.21
C TYR A 119 -18.30 17.65 -5.10
N ASN A 120 -19.09 18.64 -4.70
CA ASN A 120 -20.54 18.53 -4.50
C ASN A 120 -20.93 17.32 -3.62
N PRO A 121 -20.41 17.23 -2.38
CA PRO A 121 -20.69 16.11 -1.50
C PRO A 121 -22.15 16.12 -1.04
N VAL A 122 -22.76 14.93 -0.99
CA VAL A 122 -24.02 14.67 -0.27
C VAL A 122 -23.79 13.91 1.03
N TYR A 123 -22.71 13.13 1.09
CA TYR A 123 -22.21 12.48 2.30
C TYR A 123 -20.70 12.58 2.36
N ILE A 124 -20.17 12.63 3.58
CA ILE A 124 -18.76 12.41 3.86
C ILE A 124 -18.66 11.23 4.85
N VAL A 125 -17.84 10.24 4.53
CA VAL A 125 -17.70 9.00 5.28
C VAL A 125 -16.33 8.94 5.90
N GLU A 126 -16.28 8.94 7.23
CA GLU A 126 -15.04 9.03 8.00
C GLU A 126 -15.01 8.09 9.21
N GLY A 127 -13.79 7.79 9.67
CA GLY A 127 -13.57 7.10 10.93
C GLY A 127 -13.80 8.02 12.13
N SER A 128 -14.09 7.44 13.29
CA SER A 128 -14.30 8.21 14.53
C SER A 128 -13.08 9.01 15.01
N ASP A 129 -11.87 8.66 14.57
CA ASP A 129 -10.62 9.38 14.86
C ASP A 129 -10.20 10.38 13.76
N PHE A 130 -11.07 10.67 12.79
CA PHE A 130 -10.81 11.65 11.75
C PHE A 130 -10.68 13.07 12.29
N HIS A 131 -9.61 13.74 11.88
CA HIS A 131 -9.37 15.15 12.18
C HIS A 131 -8.84 15.88 10.95
N PHE A 132 -9.18 17.17 10.83
CA PHE A 132 -8.84 17.99 9.68
C PHE A 132 -8.64 19.46 10.07
N GLY A 133 -8.20 20.26 9.09
CA GLY A 133 -7.86 21.66 9.29
C GLY A 133 -6.56 21.87 10.08
N LYS A 134 -6.14 23.13 10.14
CA LYS A 134 -4.90 23.58 10.79
C LYS A 134 -4.86 23.09 12.23
N GLY A 135 -3.75 22.45 12.59
CA GLY A 135 -3.55 21.94 13.95
C GLY A 135 -4.54 20.85 14.36
N ARG A 136 -5.17 20.15 13.41
CA ARG A 136 -6.20 19.12 13.68
C ARG A 136 -7.40 19.68 14.47
N ALA A 137 -7.73 20.96 14.27
CA ALA A 137 -8.78 21.64 15.03
C ALA A 137 -10.21 21.17 14.68
N GLY A 138 -10.43 20.55 13.52
CA GLY A 138 -11.69 19.93 13.15
C GLY A 138 -11.71 18.45 13.48
N ASN A 139 -12.83 17.96 13.99
CA ASN A 139 -13.14 16.55 14.21
C ASN A 139 -14.47 16.18 13.50
N VAL A 140 -14.95 14.94 13.65
CA VAL A 140 -16.20 14.49 13.01
C VAL A 140 -17.44 15.31 13.41
N ASP A 141 -17.51 15.81 14.64
CA ASP A 141 -18.65 16.63 15.10
C ASP A 141 -18.61 18.02 14.47
N VAL A 142 -17.43 18.65 14.43
CA VAL A 142 -17.23 19.90 13.68
C VAL A 142 -17.58 19.71 12.20
N LEU A 143 -17.24 18.57 11.60
CA LEU A 143 -17.59 18.29 10.21
C LEU A 143 -19.11 18.17 9.99
N LYS A 144 -19.84 17.55 10.93
CA LYS A 144 -21.30 17.48 10.92
C LYS A 144 -21.93 18.87 11.01
N ASP A 145 -21.48 19.69 11.96
CA ASP A 145 -21.98 21.04 12.15
C ASP A 145 -21.71 21.91 10.91
N LEU A 146 -20.51 21.79 10.33
CA LEU A 146 -20.17 22.48 9.09
C LEU A 146 -21.01 21.98 7.91
N GLY A 147 -21.27 20.67 7.80
CA GLY A 147 -22.14 20.11 6.77
C GLY A 147 -23.59 20.60 6.87
N MET A 148 -24.15 20.62 8.08
CA MET A 148 -25.53 21.05 8.33
C MET A 148 -25.73 22.57 8.24
N SER A 149 -24.69 23.37 8.48
CA SER A 149 -24.75 24.83 8.37
C SER A 149 -24.63 25.36 6.93
N GLN A 150 -24.35 24.49 5.95
CA GLN A 150 -24.32 24.89 4.54
C GLN A 150 -25.73 25.21 4.01
N PRO A 151 -25.84 26.06 2.97
CA PRO A 151 -27.13 26.28 2.31
C PRO A 151 -27.66 24.96 1.71
N PRO A 152 -28.99 24.81 1.53
CA PRO A 152 -29.60 23.55 1.10
C PRO A 152 -29.02 22.94 -0.18
N SER A 153 -28.49 23.78 -1.09
CA SER A 153 -27.87 23.34 -2.34
C SER A 153 -26.49 22.69 -2.19
N SER A 154 -25.84 22.83 -1.03
CA SER A 154 -24.49 22.29 -0.76
C SER A 154 -24.39 21.64 0.63
N GLN A 155 -25.53 21.27 1.21
CA GLN A 155 -25.61 20.56 2.48
C GLN A 155 -25.16 19.11 2.29
N PHE A 156 -24.40 18.60 3.27
CA PHE A 156 -23.95 17.22 3.29
C PHE A 156 -24.04 16.65 4.69
N ASP A 157 -24.27 15.34 4.79
CA ASP A 157 -24.29 14.60 6.05
C ASP A 157 -22.96 13.85 6.27
N VAL A 158 -22.67 13.45 7.51
CA VAL A 158 -21.45 12.73 7.87
C VAL A 158 -21.78 11.36 8.44
N GLU A 159 -21.32 10.31 7.78
CA GLU A 159 -21.39 8.94 8.26
C GLU A 159 -20.10 8.59 9.01
N VAL A 160 -20.22 8.12 10.25
CA VAL A 160 -19.07 7.74 11.07
C VAL A 160 -18.96 6.23 11.13
N VAL A 161 -17.88 5.69 10.60
CA VAL A 161 -17.61 4.25 10.56
C VAL A 161 -16.79 3.84 11.79
N PRO A 162 -17.21 2.79 12.54
CA PRO A 162 -16.46 2.31 13.69
C PRO A 162 -15.14 1.65 13.26
N PRO A 163 -14.12 1.63 14.15
CA PRO A 163 -12.88 0.90 13.87
C PRO A 163 -13.13 -0.58 13.62
N VAL A 164 -12.42 -1.15 12.64
CA VAL A 164 -12.52 -2.58 12.31
C VAL A 164 -11.60 -3.39 13.23
N PRO A 165 -12.14 -4.29 14.09
CA PRO A 165 -11.32 -5.21 14.87
C PRO A 165 -10.73 -6.30 13.97
N THR A 166 -9.52 -6.74 14.28
CA THR A 166 -8.81 -7.79 13.55
C THR A 166 -8.13 -8.72 14.54
N VAL A 167 -8.37 -10.02 14.40
CA VAL A 167 -7.74 -11.07 15.21
C VAL A 167 -6.44 -11.48 14.56
N LEU A 168 -5.34 -11.37 15.31
CA LEU A 168 -4.00 -11.82 14.90
C LEU A 168 -3.80 -13.32 15.20
N ASN A 169 -2.72 -13.90 14.69
CA ASN A 169 -2.35 -15.31 14.89
C ASN A 169 -2.13 -15.68 16.35
N ASP A 170 -1.68 -14.74 17.18
CA ASP A 170 -1.52 -14.90 18.63
C ASP A 170 -2.83 -14.66 19.41
N HIS A 171 -3.97 -14.62 18.70
CA HIS A 171 -5.31 -14.34 19.22
C HIS A 171 -5.50 -12.95 19.83
N THR A 172 -4.52 -12.04 19.70
CA THR A 172 -4.71 -10.64 20.09
C THR A 172 -5.68 -9.95 19.13
N ILE A 173 -6.50 -9.05 19.67
CA ILE A 173 -7.44 -8.24 18.89
C ILE A 173 -6.87 -6.82 18.78
N VAL A 174 -6.63 -6.39 17.55
CA VAL A 174 -6.15 -5.05 17.23
C VAL A 174 -7.16 -4.31 16.37
N ARG A 175 -7.08 -2.98 16.32
CA ARG A 175 -7.80 -2.20 15.30
C ARG A 175 -6.99 -2.17 14.01
N ALA A 176 -7.65 -2.39 12.87
CA ALA A 176 -7.00 -2.27 11.58
C ALA A 176 -6.57 -0.82 11.32
N SER A 177 -5.26 -0.57 11.30
CA SER A 177 -4.68 0.76 11.12
C SER A 177 -3.30 0.69 10.46
N SER A 178 -2.90 1.75 9.76
CA SER A 178 -1.55 1.83 9.17
C SER A 178 -0.46 1.71 10.25
N THR A 179 -0.68 2.25 11.45
CA THR A 179 0.28 2.14 12.56
C THR A 179 0.52 0.69 12.98
N ILE A 180 -0.55 -0.09 13.14
CA ILE A 180 -0.43 -1.51 13.48
C ILE A 180 0.21 -2.30 12.34
N ALA A 181 -0.18 -2.04 11.08
CA ALA A 181 0.44 -2.69 9.93
C ALA A 181 1.97 -2.44 9.89
N ARG A 182 2.41 -1.19 10.10
CA ARG A 182 3.84 -0.86 10.17
C ARG A 182 4.52 -1.60 11.32
N TRP A 183 3.94 -1.60 12.50
CA TRP A 183 4.50 -2.28 13.67
C TRP A 183 4.68 -3.79 13.41
N LEU A 184 3.68 -4.46 12.84
CA LEU A 184 3.75 -5.88 12.52
C LEU A 184 4.87 -6.18 11.52
N LEU A 185 4.98 -5.37 10.47
CA LEU A 185 6.02 -5.51 9.45
C LEU A 185 7.43 -5.27 10.02
N THR A 186 7.61 -4.25 10.86
CA THR A 186 8.88 -3.98 11.56
C THR A 186 9.28 -5.10 12.52
N ASN A 187 8.34 -5.97 12.91
CA ASN A 187 8.60 -7.16 13.72
C ASN A 187 8.59 -8.46 12.89
N GLY A 188 8.62 -8.39 11.55
CA GLY A 188 8.63 -9.55 10.66
C GLY A 188 7.32 -10.34 10.62
N ARG A 189 6.27 -9.88 11.32
CA ARG A 189 4.95 -10.53 11.40
C ARG A 189 4.11 -10.25 10.14
N VAL A 190 4.61 -10.67 8.98
CA VAL A 190 4.01 -10.38 7.67
C VAL A 190 2.62 -11.01 7.48
N ASP A 191 2.38 -12.18 8.06
CA ASP A 191 1.08 -12.84 8.01
C ASP A 191 0.02 -12.09 8.85
N ASP A 192 0.39 -11.63 10.05
CA ASP A 192 -0.47 -10.76 10.86
C ASP A 192 -0.73 -9.41 10.19
N ALA A 193 0.29 -8.85 9.54
CA ALA A 193 0.11 -7.65 8.74
C ALA A 193 -0.90 -7.88 7.62
N ALA A 194 -0.89 -9.08 7.01
CA ALA A 194 -1.85 -9.43 5.98
C ALA A 194 -3.30 -9.47 6.49
N ARG A 195 -3.52 -9.95 7.72
CA ARG A 195 -4.83 -9.92 8.39
C ARG A 195 -5.33 -8.49 8.60
N VAL A 196 -4.45 -7.57 8.98
CA VAL A 196 -4.79 -6.14 9.16
C VAL A 196 -5.04 -5.43 7.83
N LEU A 197 -4.27 -5.77 6.80
CA LEU A 197 -4.35 -5.19 5.47
C LEU A 197 -5.50 -5.79 4.63
N GLY A 198 -5.97 -6.99 4.98
CA GLY A 198 -6.89 -7.79 4.17
C GLY A 198 -6.23 -8.44 2.95
N ARG A 199 -4.90 -8.40 2.87
CA ARG A 199 -4.06 -8.93 1.77
C ARG A 199 -2.60 -8.97 2.22
N TRP A 200 -1.77 -9.79 1.57
CA TRP A 200 -0.32 -9.79 1.83
C TRP A 200 0.30 -8.41 1.59
N HIS A 201 1.27 -8.04 2.42
CA HIS A 201 2.03 -6.81 2.22
C HIS A 201 2.84 -6.90 0.93
N GLU A 202 2.82 -5.82 0.16
CA GLU A 202 3.45 -5.77 -1.16
C GLU A 202 4.57 -4.74 -1.17
N VAL A 203 5.76 -5.16 -1.59
CA VAL A 203 6.88 -4.27 -1.86
C VAL A 203 7.08 -4.20 -3.37
N GLU A 204 6.87 -3.02 -3.93
CA GLU A 204 7.13 -2.75 -5.35
C GLU A 204 8.46 -1.99 -5.47
N GLY A 205 9.28 -2.40 -6.42
CA GLY A 205 10.56 -1.76 -6.68
C GLY A 205 11.13 -2.09 -8.05
N ILE A 206 12.30 -1.52 -8.32
CA ILE A 206 13.03 -1.70 -9.57
C ILE A 206 14.15 -2.70 -9.34
N VAL A 207 14.29 -3.66 -10.25
CA VAL A 207 15.39 -4.62 -10.24
C VAL A 207 16.68 -3.94 -10.70
N GLU A 208 17.67 -3.88 -9.83
CA GLU A 208 18.95 -3.22 -10.05
C GLU A 208 20.12 -4.20 -9.97
N LYS A 209 21.29 -3.72 -10.43
CA LYS A 209 22.53 -4.48 -10.39
C LYS A 209 23.09 -4.51 -8.97
N GLY A 210 22.97 -5.64 -8.30
CA GLY A 210 23.65 -5.91 -7.02
C GLY A 210 25.07 -6.47 -7.17
N ASP A 211 25.58 -7.10 -6.10
CA ASP A 211 26.95 -7.64 -6.02
C ASP A 211 27.17 -8.93 -6.83
N GLN A 212 26.09 -9.49 -7.42
CA GLN A 212 26.08 -10.68 -8.30
C GLN A 212 26.70 -11.97 -7.71
N ARG A 213 27.01 -11.99 -6.40
CA ARG A 213 27.61 -13.16 -5.73
C ARG A 213 26.75 -14.41 -5.88
N GLY A 214 25.43 -14.29 -5.75
CA GLY A 214 24.49 -15.40 -5.89
C GLY A 214 24.62 -16.15 -7.23
N ARG A 215 24.89 -15.43 -8.33
CA ARG A 215 25.07 -16.05 -9.66
C ARG A 215 26.30 -16.96 -9.72
N THR A 216 27.36 -16.62 -8.98
CA THR A 216 28.60 -17.41 -8.97
C THR A 216 28.46 -18.74 -8.21
N ILE A 217 27.42 -18.86 -7.39
CA ILE A 217 27.19 -20.02 -6.51
C ILE A 217 25.90 -20.78 -6.86
N GLY A 218 25.28 -20.49 -8.02
CA GLY A 218 24.07 -21.17 -8.49
C GLY A 218 22.73 -20.61 -8.00
N PHE A 219 22.73 -19.53 -7.21
CA PHE A 219 21.53 -18.88 -6.67
C PHE A 219 21.41 -17.42 -7.12
N PRO A 220 21.04 -17.15 -8.39
CA PRO A 220 20.87 -15.78 -8.87
C PRO A 220 19.74 -15.06 -8.11
N THR A 221 20.03 -13.87 -7.60
CA THR A 221 19.06 -13.00 -6.90
C THR A 221 18.84 -11.69 -7.67
N ALA A 222 17.59 -11.24 -7.71
CA ALA A 222 17.22 -9.90 -8.14
C ALA A 222 17.34 -8.95 -6.93
N ASN A 223 18.10 -7.87 -7.06
CA ASN A 223 18.20 -6.84 -6.02
C ASN A 223 17.13 -5.79 -6.31
N ILE A 224 16.26 -5.50 -5.33
CA ILE A 224 15.13 -4.60 -5.50
C ILE A 224 15.35 -3.30 -4.73
N THR A 225 15.33 -2.18 -5.45
CA THR A 225 15.32 -0.84 -4.86
C THR A 225 13.88 -0.35 -4.75
N THR A 226 13.45 0.05 -3.56
CA THR A 226 12.07 0.46 -3.27
C THR A 226 12.03 1.73 -2.40
N THR A 227 10.92 2.47 -2.50
CA THR A 227 10.59 3.61 -1.62
C THR A 227 9.56 3.25 -0.56
N CYS A 228 9.01 2.03 -0.60
CA CYS A 228 8.09 1.51 0.39
C CYS A 228 8.86 0.86 1.53
N MET A 229 8.21 0.74 2.68
CA MET A 229 8.74 -0.01 3.79
C MET A 229 8.85 -1.49 3.45
N VAL A 230 9.93 -2.08 3.93
CA VAL A 230 10.17 -3.52 3.86
C VAL A 230 9.94 -4.13 5.25
N PRO A 231 9.57 -5.41 5.34
CA PRO A 231 9.57 -6.14 6.60
C PRO A 231 10.95 -6.13 7.29
N ALA A 232 10.98 -6.58 8.55
CA ALA A 232 12.20 -6.76 9.32
C ALA A 232 13.24 -7.64 8.61
N ASP A 233 14.49 -7.61 9.07
CA ASP A 233 15.54 -8.49 8.56
C ASP A 233 15.14 -9.97 8.72
N GLY A 234 15.36 -10.74 7.67
CA GLY A 234 15.02 -12.16 7.65
C GLY A 234 14.86 -12.73 6.25
N VAL A 235 14.54 -14.01 6.20
CA VAL A 235 14.16 -14.74 4.99
C VAL A 235 12.65 -14.95 5.00
N TYR A 236 12.02 -14.72 3.86
CA TYR A 236 10.57 -14.74 3.69
C TYR A 236 10.15 -15.60 2.50
N ALA A 237 9.03 -16.29 2.66
CA ALA A 237 8.27 -16.85 1.56
C ALA A 237 7.47 -15.72 0.89
N ALA A 238 7.63 -15.56 -0.42
CA ALA A 238 6.93 -14.53 -1.18
C ALA A 238 6.43 -15.04 -2.53
N ILE A 239 5.48 -14.30 -3.09
CA ILE A 239 5.07 -14.42 -4.48
C ILE A 239 5.52 -13.15 -5.20
N ALA A 240 6.32 -13.30 -6.24
CA ALA A 240 6.76 -12.20 -7.08
C ALA A 240 5.83 -12.04 -8.29
N GLN A 241 5.27 -10.84 -8.44
CA GLN A 241 4.72 -10.38 -9.71
C GLN A 241 5.86 -9.82 -10.56
N ILE A 242 5.97 -10.31 -11.79
CA ILE A 242 6.99 -9.89 -12.75
C ILE A 242 6.35 -9.46 -14.07
N PRO A 243 7.05 -8.67 -14.91
CA PRO A 243 6.55 -8.28 -16.22
C PRO A 243 6.37 -9.48 -17.16
N GLN A 244 5.57 -9.27 -18.20
CA GLN A 244 5.54 -10.18 -19.34
C GLN A 244 6.88 -10.11 -20.11
N PRO A 245 7.26 -11.17 -20.85
CA PRO A 245 8.46 -11.14 -21.69
C PRO A 245 8.49 -9.92 -22.62
N GLY A 246 9.65 -9.25 -22.70
CA GLY A 246 9.82 -8.03 -23.51
C GLY A 246 9.25 -6.74 -22.89
N GLN A 247 8.69 -6.79 -21.68
CA GLN A 247 8.21 -5.61 -20.95
C GLN A 247 9.08 -5.33 -19.72
N THR A 248 9.03 -4.08 -19.26
CA THR A 248 9.72 -3.62 -18.03
C THR A 248 8.73 -3.24 -16.93
N ALA A 249 7.52 -2.80 -17.28
CA ALA A 249 6.49 -2.44 -16.31
C ALA A 249 5.63 -3.64 -15.92
N LEU A 250 5.05 -3.58 -14.72
CA LEU A 250 4.05 -4.56 -14.28
C LEU A 250 2.72 -4.30 -15.01
N ASP A 251 2.05 -5.38 -15.39
CA ASP A 251 0.68 -5.35 -15.89
C ASP A 251 -0.26 -5.90 -14.80
N ASP A 252 -1.19 -5.07 -14.33
CA ASP A 252 -2.19 -5.45 -13.33
C ASP A 252 -3.40 -6.18 -13.93
N ALA A 253 -3.59 -6.13 -15.26
CA ALA A 253 -4.65 -6.86 -15.96
C ALA A 253 -4.21 -8.27 -16.38
N ASN A 254 -2.94 -8.44 -16.76
CA ASN A 254 -2.36 -9.74 -17.12
C ASN A 254 -1.15 -10.07 -16.24
N GLN A 255 -1.43 -10.42 -15.00
CA GLN A 255 -0.42 -10.62 -13.96
C GLN A 255 0.31 -11.97 -14.12
N ARG A 256 1.64 -11.94 -14.03
CA ARG A 256 2.48 -13.14 -13.98
C ARG A 256 3.09 -13.28 -12.60
N PHE A 257 2.67 -14.32 -11.88
CA PHE A 257 3.15 -14.63 -10.54
C PHE A 257 4.09 -15.83 -10.53
N VAL A 258 5.15 -15.74 -9.73
CA VAL A 258 6.13 -16.81 -9.51
C VAL A 258 6.49 -16.88 -8.03
N ALA A 259 6.80 -18.07 -7.53
CA ALA A 259 7.28 -18.24 -6.16
C ALA A 259 8.67 -17.61 -5.99
N ALA A 260 8.93 -17.02 -4.82
CA ALA A 260 10.19 -16.36 -4.52
C ALA A 260 10.61 -16.56 -3.07
N ALA A 261 11.91 -16.81 -2.88
CA ALA A 261 12.58 -16.67 -1.60
C ALA A 261 13.16 -15.26 -1.49
N VAL A 262 12.75 -14.50 -0.48
CA VAL A 262 13.18 -13.10 -0.31
C VAL A 262 14.04 -12.99 0.94
N SER A 263 15.26 -12.48 0.76
CA SER A 263 16.17 -12.13 1.84
C SER A 263 16.16 -10.62 2.03
N ILE A 264 15.87 -10.17 3.25
CA ILE A 264 15.98 -8.77 3.67
C ILE A 264 17.10 -8.66 4.69
N GLY A 265 18.06 -7.79 4.44
CA GLY A 265 19.12 -7.49 5.39
C GLY A 265 19.68 -6.08 5.22
N HIS A 266 20.21 -5.52 6.30
CA HIS A 266 20.98 -4.28 6.25
C HIS A 266 22.41 -4.56 5.79
N LYS A 267 22.98 -3.70 4.92
CA LYS A 267 24.42 -3.70 4.67
C LYS A 267 25.12 -2.82 5.71
N PRO A 268 25.89 -3.37 6.67
CA PRO A 268 26.69 -2.56 7.58
C PRO A 268 27.96 -2.12 6.85
N THR A 269 27.91 -1.10 5.99
CA THR A 269 29.14 -0.44 5.49
C THR A 269 28.86 0.94 4.88
N PHE A 270 29.54 1.95 5.43
CA PHE A 270 29.71 3.34 4.97
C PHE A 270 28.48 4.10 4.46
N GLY A 271 27.81 4.78 5.41
CA GLY A 271 27.24 6.11 5.18
C GLY A 271 25.80 6.18 4.65
N ASN A 272 25.29 5.13 4.01
CA ASN A 272 23.87 5.04 3.63
C ASN A 272 23.31 3.68 4.09
N SER A 273 22.31 3.72 4.97
CA SER A 273 21.53 2.54 5.36
C SER A 273 20.64 2.10 4.19
N SER A 274 21.20 1.41 3.20
CA SER A 274 20.40 0.75 2.17
C SER A 274 20.04 -0.65 2.63
N PHE A 275 18.74 -0.92 2.70
CA PHE A 275 18.23 -2.28 2.79
C PHE A 275 18.59 -3.03 1.51
N ALA A 276 19.10 -4.24 1.62
CA ALA A 276 19.19 -5.17 0.52
C ALA A 276 17.93 -6.03 0.53
N VAL A 277 17.04 -5.82 -0.44
CA VAL A 277 15.95 -6.76 -0.73
C VAL A 277 16.40 -7.62 -1.89
N GLU A 278 16.68 -8.88 -1.61
CA GLU A 278 17.15 -9.85 -2.60
C GLU A 278 16.10 -10.94 -2.81
N ALA A 279 15.57 -11.05 -4.02
CA ALA A 279 14.61 -12.09 -4.38
C ALA A 279 15.26 -13.16 -5.25
N HIS A 280 15.21 -14.41 -4.79
CA HIS A 280 15.51 -15.59 -5.59
C HIS A 280 14.20 -16.19 -6.10
N ILE A 281 14.02 -16.25 -7.43
CA ILE A 281 12.81 -16.84 -8.02
C ILE A 281 12.95 -18.36 -8.01
N LEU A 282 11.95 -19.02 -7.41
CA LEU A 282 11.84 -20.46 -7.38
C LEU A 282 11.26 -20.94 -8.71
N ASP A 283 12.06 -21.69 -9.46
CA ASP A 283 11.69 -22.29 -10.73
C ASP A 283 12.11 -23.76 -10.63
N ASP A 284 11.19 -24.70 -10.86
CA ASP A 284 11.43 -26.16 -10.73
C ASP A 284 12.63 -26.65 -11.56
N ARG A 285 13.07 -25.86 -12.55
CA ARG A 285 14.20 -26.19 -13.42
C ARG A 285 15.55 -25.65 -12.95
N ASN A 286 15.61 -24.98 -11.80
CA ASN A 286 16.81 -24.29 -11.28
C ASN A 286 17.72 -25.12 -10.36
N GLN A 287 17.84 -26.43 -10.57
CA GLN A 287 18.87 -27.16 -9.83
C GLN A 287 20.30 -26.64 -10.14
N HIS A 288 20.54 -25.98 -11.30
CA HIS A 288 21.90 -25.61 -11.75
C HIS A 288 22.01 -24.31 -12.62
N GLY A 289 21.13 -23.30 -12.52
CA GLY A 289 21.21 -22.16 -13.45
C GLY A 289 20.30 -20.94 -13.23
N THR A 290 20.34 -20.01 -14.20
CA THR A 290 19.46 -18.81 -14.23
C THR A 290 18.05 -19.23 -14.62
N SER A 291 17.05 -18.82 -13.83
CA SER A 291 15.63 -19.08 -14.14
C SER A 291 15.31 -18.67 -15.58
N GLN A 292 14.71 -19.58 -16.35
CA GLN A 292 14.26 -19.28 -17.72
C GLN A 292 13.21 -18.15 -17.71
N ILE A 293 12.47 -18.04 -16.61
CA ILE A 293 11.47 -16.99 -16.37
C ILE A 293 12.14 -15.62 -16.34
N ILE A 294 13.26 -15.48 -15.62
CA ILE A 294 14.04 -14.23 -15.53
C ILE A 294 14.86 -14.00 -16.81
N ALA A 295 15.36 -15.06 -17.45
CA ALA A 295 16.17 -14.94 -18.67
C ALA A 295 15.43 -14.28 -19.84
N ALA A 296 14.09 -14.32 -19.84
CA ALA A 296 13.23 -13.65 -20.81
C ALA A 296 12.99 -12.15 -20.53
N LEU A 297 13.50 -11.63 -19.41
CA LEU A 297 13.43 -10.22 -19.02
C LEU A 297 14.78 -9.53 -19.26
N PRO A 298 14.79 -8.18 -19.39
CA PRO A 298 16.03 -7.42 -19.37
C PRO A 298 16.83 -7.74 -18.09
N PRO A 299 18.17 -7.64 -18.10
CA PRO A 299 18.97 -7.97 -16.93
C PRO A 299 18.63 -7.08 -15.71
N TYR A 300 18.27 -5.82 -15.93
CA TYR A 300 17.93 -4.81 -14.91
C TYR A 300 16.93 -3.79 -15.45
N GLY A 301 16.43 -2.91 -14.58
CA GLY A 301 15.61 -1.74 -14.94
C GLY A 301 14.12 -2.05 -15.13
N TRP A 302 13.66 -3.19 -14.65
CA TRP A 302 12.26 -3.62 -14.71
C TRP A 302 11.64 -3.69 -13.31
N ASN A 303 10.32 -3.51 -13.25
CA ASN A 303 9.55 -3.48 -12.01
C ASN A 303 9.25 -4.89 -11.52
N MET A 304 9.41 -5.12 -10.22
CA MET A 304 8.98 -6.33 -9.53
C MET A 304 8.11 -5.93 -8.33
N ARG A 305 7.07 -6.72 -8.05
CA ARG A 305 6.27 -6.60 -6.82
C ARG A 305 6.34 -7.89 -6.04
N LEU A 306 6.77 -7.82 -4.79
CA LEU A 306 6.89 -8.97 -3.88
C LEU A 306 5.73 -8.97 -2.89
N ARG A 307 4.94 -10.04 -2.87
CA ARG A 307 3.89 -10.30 -1.87
C ARG A 307 4.46 -11.18 -0.78
N PHE A 308 4.59 -10.65 0.44
CA PHE A 308 5.17 -11.38 1.56
C PHE A 308 4.10 -12.27 2.21
N VAL A 309 4.30 -13.59 2.11
CA VAL A 309 3.35 -14.60 2.60
C VAL A 309 3.68 -14.98 4.03
N ALA A 310 4.93 -15.35 4.30
CA ALA A 310 5.33 -15.83 5.62
C ALA A 310 6.80 -15.51 5.93
N TRP A 311 7.09 -15.35 7.21
CA TRP A 311 8.46 -15.34 7.72
C TRP A 311 8.99 -16.77 7.82
N VAL A 312 10.25 -16.98 7.44
CA VAL A 312 10.89 -18.31 7.42
C VAL A 312 11.94 -18.44 8.51
N ARG A 313 12.87 -17.48 8.58
CA ARG A 313 13.96 -17.45 9.57
C ARG A 313 14.65 -16.09 9.64
N GLU A 314 15.45 -15.89 10.68
CA GLU A 314 16.37 -14.76 10.81
C GLU A 314 17.54 -14.81 9.80
N GLN A 315 18.25 -13.69 9.67
CA GLN A 315 19.52 -13.63 8.94
C GLN A 315 20.62 -14.35 9.72
N ILE A 316 21.37 -15.21 9.04
CA ILE A 316 22.46 -15.99 9.61
C ILE A 316 23.72 -15.71 8.80
N ARG A 317 24.84 -15.47 9.50
CA ARG A 317 26.16 -15.36 8.88
C ARG A 317 26.78 -16.75 8.76
N TYR A 318 27.35 -17.03 7.59
CA TYR A 318 28.05 -18.28 7.30
C TYR A 318 29.54 -18.04 7.13
N ASP A 319 30.36 -18.93 7.69
CA ASP A 319 31.82 -18.86 7.64
C ASP A 319 32.41 -19.53 6.39
N SER A 320 31.61 -20.31 5.66
CA SER A 320 32.00 -20.97 4.41
C SER A 320 30.81 -21.12 3.46
N LEU A 321 31.10 -21.50 2.21
CA LEU A 321 30.10 -21.57 1.14
C LEU A 321 29.15 -22.77 1.28
N ASP A 322 29.65 -23.95 1.66
CA ASP A 322 28.83 -25.17 1.68
C ASP A 322 27.66 -25.07 2.68
N PRO A 323 27.85 -24.62 3.95
CA PRO A 323 26.74 -24.46 4.89
C PRO A 323 25.70 -23.40 4.46
N LEU A 324 26.16 -22.37 3.72
CA LEU A 324 25.26 -21.37 3.13
C LEU A 324 24.36 -22.03 2.07
N LEU A 325 24.95 -22.79 1.14
CA LEU A 325 24.20 -23.46 0.07
C LEU A 325 23.21 -24.49 0.62
N GLU A 326 23.62 -25.28 1.63
CA GLU A 326 22.74 -26.23 2.30
C GLU A 326 21.56 -25.54 3.01
N GLN A 327 21.77 -24.38 3.63
CA GLN A 327 20.65 -23.63 4.19
C GLN A 327 19.75 -23.09 3.08
N MET A 328 20.30 -22.50 2.02
CA MET A 328 19.50 -21.93 0.93
C MET A 328 18.60 -22.98 0.26
N GLN A 329 19.10 -24.20 0.09
CA GLN A 329 18.28 -25.32 -0.43
C GLN A 329 17.13 -25.66 0.53
N ARG A 330 17.40 -25.77 1.84
CA ARG A 330 16.37 -26.01 2.86
C ARG A 330 15.33 -24.90 2.89
N ASP A 331 15.77 -23.64 2.78
CA ASP A 331 14.87 -22.48 2.73
C ASP A 331 13.96 -22.56 1.50
N CYS A 332 14.49 -22.88 0.32
CA CYS A 332 13.70 -23.01 -0.91
C CYS A 332 12.62 -24.11 -0.77
N THR A 333 12.98 -25.28 -0.21
CA THR A 333 12.01 -26.36 0.04
C THR A 333 10.92 -25.93 1.02
N ASN A 334 11.29 -25.30 2.14
CA ASN A 334 10.34 -24.84 3.14
C ASN A 334 9.41 -23.74 2.59
N ILE A 335 9.96 -22.82 1.80
CA ILE A 335 9.20 -21.75 1.15
C ILE A 335 8.19 -22.34 0.18
N GLN A 336 8.59 -23.30 -0.66
CA GLN A 336 7.66 -23.93 -1.58
C GLN A 336 6.48 -24.59 -0.83
N GLN A 337 6.78 -25.38 0.20
CA GLN A 337 5.76 -26.00 1.05
C GLN A 337 4.84 -24.96 1.73
N THR A 338 5.42 -23.86 2.20
CA THR A 338 4.67 -22.77 2.83
C THR A 338 3.73 -22.11 1.82
N LEU A 339 4.20 -21.82 0.61
CA LEU A 339 3.38 -21.23 -0.46
C LEU A 339 2.26 -22.17 -0.90
N ASP A 340 2.54 -23.47 -1.02
CA ASP A 340 1.54 -24.48 -1.39
C ASP A 340 0.41 -24.55 -0.34
N ALA A 341 0.75 -24.47 0.95
CA ALA A 341 -0.23 -24.40 2.03
C ALA A 341 -1.10 -23.13 1.99
N HIS A 342 -0.57 -22.04 1.43
CA HIS A 342 -1.25 -20.75 1.29
C HIS A 342 -1.92 -20.55 -0.08
N ALA A 343 -1.80 -21.48 -1.02
CA ALA A 343 -2.35 -21.37 -2.37
C ALA A 343 -3.88 -21.17 -2.38
N HIS A 344 -4.59 -21.66 -1.36
CA HIS A 344 -6.03 -21.46 -1.18
C HIS A 344 -6.42 -20.04 -0.75
N ILE A 345 -5.48 -19.21 -0.30
CA ILE A 345 -5.70 -17.85 0.19
C ILE A 345 -5.47 -16.81 -0.94
N ALA A 346 -4.75 -17.19 -2.00
CA ALA A 346 -4.33 -16.30 -3.10
C ALA A 346 -5.46 -15.85 -4.06
N SER A 347 -6.69 -16.34 -3.88
CA SER A 347 -7.81 -16.14 -4.82
C SER A 347 -8.79 -15.02 -4.43
N VAL A 348 -8.46 -14.15 -3.47
CA VAL A 348 -9.35 -13.07 -3.00
C VAL A 348 -8.80 -11.69 -3.35
#